data_AF-A0A957I517-F1
#
_entry.id   AF-A0A957I517-F1
#
_cell.length_a   1.000
_cell.length_b   1.000
_cell.length_c   1.000
_cell.angle_alpha   90.00
_cell.angle_beta   90.00
_cell.angle_gamma   90.00
#
_symmetry.space_group_name_H-M   'P 1'
#
loop_
_entity.id
_entity.type
_entity.pdbx_description
1 polymer ?
#
loop_
_entity_poly.entity_id
_entity_poly.type
_entity_poly.pdbx_seq_one_letter_code
_entity_poly.pdbx_strand_id
1 'polypeptide(L)'
;EIYAQAARQEALGEVLQAYFSRYHAMLTELVAQGVAQGEFRPVDPADTALTLMSLFEGLLLLWVFSHDALDLSRQVEASLSLLLAGIGPPPTQ
;
A
#
# COMPACT_ATOMS: atom_id res chain seq x y z
N GLU A 1 -17.52 -7.50 -31.01
CA GLU A 1 -17.38 -6.35 -30.08
C GLU A 1 -17.69 -6.67 -28.61
N ILE A 2 -18.95 -6.88 -28.18
CA ILE A 2 -19.30 -6.99 -26.73
C ILE A 2 -18.56 -8.14 -26.00
N TYR A 3 -18.56 -9.35 -26.55
CA TYR A 3 -17.88 -10.50 -25.93
C TYR A 3 -16.35 -10.34 -25.87
N ALA A 4 -15.74 -9.70 -26.87
CA ALA A 4 -14.30 -9.42 -26.87
C ALA A 4 -13.93 -8.32 -25.85
N GLN A 5 -14.82 -7.37 -25.59
CA GLN A 5 -14.65 -6.36 -24.54
C GLN A 5 -14.82 -6.94 -23.14
N ALA A 6 -15.80 -7.84 -22.94
CA ALA A 6 -16.00 -8.55 -21.68
C ALA A 6 -14.77 -9.42 -21.33
N ALA A 7 -14.27 -10.22 -22.27
CA ALA A 7 -13.07 -11.04 -22.06
C ALA A 7 -11.82 -10.21 -21.75
N ARG A 8 -11.67 -9.01 -22.34
CA ARG A 8 -10.58 -8.09 -22.00
C ARG A 8 -10.72 -7.49 -20.60
N GLN A 9 -11.94 -7.18 -20.16
CA GLN A 9 -12.20 -6.67 -18.81
C GLN A 9 -11.95 -7.74 -17.75
N GLU A 10 -12.33 -8.99 -18.02
CA GLU A 10 -12.07 -10.14 -17.15
C GLU A 10 -10.57 -10.43 -17.05
N ALA A 11 -9.87 -10.52 -18.18
CA ALA A 11 -8.43 -10.69 -18.21
C ALA A 11 -7.67 -9.53 -17.52
N LEU A 12 -8.16 -8.29 -17.66
CA LEU A 12 -7.62 -7.14 -16.93
C LEU A 12 -7.83 -7.29 -15.42
N GLY A 13 -9.01 -7.77 -15.00
CA GLY A 13 -9.33 -8.05 -13.60
C GLY A 13 -8.38 -9.08 -12.98
N GLU A 14 -8.13 -10.19 -13.68
CA GLU A 14 -7.20 -11.24 -13.23
C GLU A 14 -5.76 -10.72 -13.10
N VAL A 15 -5.31 -9.92 -14.07
CA VAL A 15 -3.98 -9.30 -14.05
C VAL A 15 -3.83 -8.33 -12.87
N LEU A 16 -4.83 -7.48 -12.63
CA LEU A 16 -4.83 -6.55 -11.50
C LEU A 16 -4.86 -7.29 -10.17
N GLN A 17 -5.68 -8.34 -10.05
CA GLN A 17 -5.74 -9.18 -8.85
C GLN A 17 -4.38 -9.83 -8.56
N ALA A 18 -3.74 -10.43 -9.57
CA ALA A 18 -2.43 -11.04 -9.41
C ALA A 18 -1.36 -10.01 -9.04
N TYR A 19 -1.41 -8.82 -9.64
CA TYR A 19 -0.52 -7.71 -9.31
C TYR A 19 -0.67 -7.28 -7.85
N PHE A 20 -1.89 -6.97 -7.41
CA PHE A 20 -2.14 -6.53 -6.03
C PHE A 20 -1.85 -7.62 -5.00
N SER A 21 -2.15 -8.89 -5.31
CA SER A 21 -1.82 -10.01 -4.43
C SER A 21 -0.31 -10.16 -4.25
N ARG A 22 0.47 -10.08 -5.34
CA ARG A 22 1.93 -10.12 -5.25
C ARG A 22 2.50 -8.91 -4.53
N TYR A 23 1.93 -7.73 -4.76
CA TYR A 23 2.34 -6.51 -4.08
C TYR A 23 2.08 -6.60 -2.57
N HIS A 24 0.90 -7.06 -2.17
CA HIS A 24 0.55 -7.31 -0.76
C HIS A 24 1.48 -8.31 -0.10
N ALA A 25 1.77 -9.43 -0.76
CA ALA A 25 2.67 -10.46 -0.23
C ALA A 25 4.09 -9.91 0.02
N MET A 26 4.63 -9.13 -0.92
CA MET A 26 5.95 -8.50 -0.78
C MET A 26 6.00 -7.53 0.40
N LEU A 27 4.97 -6.68 0.55
CA LEU A 27 4.91 -5.76 1.68
C LEU A 27 4.71 -6.48 3.01
N THR A 28 3.93 -7.55 3.03
CA THR A 28 3.72 -8.39 4.22
C THR A 28 5.05 -8.97 4.70
N GLU A 29 5.85 -9.50 3.77
CA GLU A 29 7.18 -10.02 4.08
C GLU A 29 8.11 -8.93 4.63
N LEU A 30 8.11 -7.74 4.01
CA LEU A 30 8.92 -6.61 4.47
C LEU A 30 8.56 -6.17 5.89
N VAL A 31 7.26 -6.07 6.21
CA VAL A 31 6.80 -5.72 7.56
C VAL A 31 7.17 -6.82 8.55
N ALA A 32 6.99 -8.09 8.19
CA ALA A 32 7.34 -9.23 9.04
C ALA A 32 8.84 -9.23 9.39
N GLN A 33 9.70 -8.91 8.42
CA GLN A 33 11.14 -8.76 8.64
C GLN A 33 11.46 -7.64 9.63
N GLY A 34 10.82 -6.46 9.51
CA GLY A 34 11.01 -5.35 10.43
C GLY A 34 10.53 -5.65 11.86
N VAL A 35 9.42 -6.39 11.99
CA VAL A 35 8.94 -6.88 13.30
C VAL A 35 9.94 -7.87 13.90
N ALA A 36 10.43 -8.83 13.12
CA ALA A 36 11.38 -9.84 13.58
C ALA A 36 12.72 -9.24 14.03
N GLN A 37 13.13 -8.13 13.40
CA GLN A 37 14.35 -7.40 13.74
C GLN A 37 14.16 -6.40 14.90
N GLY A 38 12.93 -6.20 15.37
CA GLY A 38 12.60 -5.21 16.41
C GLY A 38 12.61 -3.76 15.91
N GLU A 39 12.64 -3.54 14.60
CA GLU A 39 12.52 -2.22 13.98
C GLU A 39 11.09 -1.69 14.07
N PHE A 40 10.10 -2.59 14.06
CA PHE A 40 8.69 -2.28 14.26
C PHE A 40 8.16 -2.95 15.53
N ARG A 41 7.16 -2.33 16.15
CA ARG A 41 6.38 -2.96 17.23
C ARG A 41 5.67 -4.23 16.71
N PRO A 42 5.21 -5.14 17.59
CA PRO A 42 4.52 -6.38 17.19
C PRO A 42 3.13 -6.11 16.58
N VAL A 43 3.09 -5.73 15.31
CA VAL A 43 1.87 -5.57 14.49
C VAL A 43 1.58 -6.82 13.68
N ASP A 44 0.35 -6.96 13.20
CA ASP A 44 0.03 -7.93 12.14
C ASP A 44 0.64 -7.46 10.80
N PRO A 45 1.54 -8.24 10.17
CA PRO A 45 2.21 -7.81 8.95
C PRO A 45 1.27 -7.68 7.74
N ALA A 46 0.24 -8.53 7.64
CA ALA A 46 -0.67 -8.53 6.51
C ALA A 46 -1.62 -7.32 6.55
N ASP A 47 -2.14 -6.99 7.73
CA ASP A 47 -2.98 -5.80 7.94
C ASP A 47 -2.18 -4.50 7.73
N THR A 48 -0.93 -4.48 8.20
CA THR A 48 -0.04 -3.32 8.02
C THR A 48 0.32 -3.13 6.54
N ALA A 49 0.61 -4.21 5.81
CA ALA A 49 0.84 -4.17 4.37
C ALA A 49 -0.38 -3.67 3.60
N LEU A 50 -1.59 -4.15 3.94
CA LEU A 50 -2.83 -3.68 3.32
C LEU A 50 -3.09 -2.20 3.62
N THR A 51 -2.76 -1.75 4.83
CA THR A 51 -2.86 -0.33 5.21
C THR A 51 -1.92 0.54 4.36
N LEU A 52 -0.67 0.11 4.19
CA LEU A 52 0.32 0.79 3.35
C LEU A 52 -0.13 0.87 1.88
N MET A 53 -0.66 -0.23 1.33
CA MET A 53 -1.22 -0.24 -0.02
C MET A 53 -2.39 0.73 -0.13
N SER A 54 -3.33 0.68 0.82
CA SER A 54 -4.51 1.56 0.82
C SER A 54 -4.14 3.03 0.87
N LEU A 55 -3.07 3.39 1.60
CA LEU A 55 -2.52 4.74 1.58
C LEU A 55 -2.07 5.15 0.18
N PHE A 56 -1.24 4.35 -0.49
CA PHE A 56 -0.75 4.72 -1.83
C PHE A 56 -1.86 4.75 -2.87
N GLU A 57 -2.74 3.75 -2.89
CA GLU A 57 -3.84 3.72 -3.87
C GLU A 57 -4.82 4.88 -3.65
N GLY A 58 -5.11 5.23 -2.40
CA GLY A 58 -5.93 6.40 -2.07
C GLY A 58 -5.26 7.71 -2.51
N LEU A 59 -3.95 7.85 -2.31
CA LEU A 59 -3.21 9.03 -2.76
C LEU A 59 -3.14 9.14 -4.29
N LEU A 60 -2.91 8.04 -4.98
CA LEU A 60 -2.92 8.00 -6.45
C LEU A 60 -4.31 8.37 -6.99
N LEU A 61 -5.37 7.85 -6.39
CA LEU A 61 -6.75 8.20 -6.76
C LEU A 61 -7.00 9.70 -6.59
N LEU A 62 -6.64 10.27 -5.44
CA LEU A 62 -6.80 11.70 -5.18
C LEU A 62 -5.97 12.56 -6.14
N TRP A 63 -4.74 12.14 -6.43
CA TRP A 63 -3.84 12.82 -7.36
C TRP A 63 -4.43 12.86 -8.78
N VAL A 64 -4.95 11.73 -9.27
CA VAL A 64 -5.57 11.64 -10.61
C VAL A 64 -6.73 12.63 -10.78
N PHE A 65 -7.49 12.91 -9.72
CA PHE A 65 -8.60 13.86 -9.77
C PHE A 65 -8.23 15.30 -9.41
N SER A 66 -7.07 15.52 -8.77
CA SER A 66 -6.68 16.80 -8.17
C SER A 66 -5.23 17.16 -8.45
N HIS A 67 -4.77 16.96 -9.70
CA HIS A 67 -3.36 17.11 -10.10
C HIS A 67 -2.72 18.44 -9.66
N ASP A 68 -3.49 19.54 -9.60
CA ASP A 68 -2.99 20.87 -9.23
C ASP A 68 -3.04 21.19 -7.73
N ALA A 69 -3.79 20.39 -6.94
CA ALA A 69 -4.00 20.66 -5.51
C ALA A 69 -3.17 19.73 -4.60
N LEU A 70 -2.65 18.62 -5.12
CA LEU A 70 -1.93 17.62 -4.35
C LEU A 70 -0.46 17.53 -4.78
N ASP A 71 0.45 18.02 -3.93
CA ASP A 71 1.87 17.66 -3.99
C ASP A 71 2.02 16.19 -3.55
N LEU A 72 2.02 15.29 -4.53
CA LEU A 72 2.05 13.84 -4.30
C LEU A 72 3.29 13.41 -3.52
N SER A 73 4.45 13.95 -3.86
CA SER A 73 5.72 13.61 -3.19
C SER A 73 5.66 13.95 -1.71
N ARG A 74 5.26 15.18 -1.39
CA ARG A 74 5.10 15.64 -0.01
C ARG A 74 4.06 14.82 0.74
N GLN A 75 2.95 14.46 0.09
CA GLN A 75 1.87 13.72 0.74
C GLN A 75 2.25 12.26 1.02
N VAL A 76 2.99 11.61 0.12
CA VAL A 76 3.54 10.26 0.34
C VAL A 76 4.50 10.27 1.53
N GLU A 77 5.42 11.23 1.59
CA GLU A 77 6.37 11.36 2.70
C GLU A 77 5.66 11.57 4.05
N ALA A 78 4.67 12.47 4.09
CA ALA A 78 3.88 12.72 5.30
C ALA A 78 3.11 11.46 5.74
N SER A 79 2.50 10.74 4.80
CA SER A 79 1.72 9.53 5.09
C SER A 79 2.60 8.39 5.61
N LEU A 80 3.76 8.18 4.99
CA LEU A 80 4.74 7.20 5.45
C LEU A 80 5.29 7.55 6.82
N SER A 81 5.61 8.82 7.06
CA SER A 81 6.10 9.28 8.36
C SER A 81 5.09 9.01 9.47
N LEU A 82 3.80 9.26 9.21
CA LEU A 82 2.72 8.95 10.17
C LEU A 82 2.56 7.45 10.41
N LEU A 83 2.60 6.64 9.35
CA LEU A 83 2.52 5.19 9.48
C LEU A 83 3.70 4.64 10.28
N LEU A 84 4.92 5.03 9.92
CA LEU A 84 6.16 4.61 10.58
C LEU A 84 6.23 5.08 12.03
N ALA A 85 5.77 6.30 12.34
CA ALA A 85 5.65 6.75 13.72
C ALA A 85 4.63 5.91 14.50
N GLY A 86 3.56 5.44 13.83
CA GLY A 86 2.55 4.58 14.42
C GLY A 86 3.04 3.14 14.68
N ILE A 87 3.92 2.60 13.84
CA ILE A 87 4.42 1.21 13.94
C ILE A 87 5.86 1.08 14.43
N GLY A 88 6.56 2.20 14.60
CA GLY A 88 7.95 2.24 15.05
C GLY A 88 8.15 1.62 16.43
N PRO A 89 9.42 1.45 16.85
CA PRO A 89 9.71 0.80 18.12
C PRO A 89 9.12 1.65 19.26
N PRO A 90 8.62 1.02 20.33
CA PRO A 90 8.11 1.77 21.47
C PRO A 90 9.20 2.71 21.99
N PRO A 91 8.86 3.95 22.38
CA PRO A 91 9.86 4.88 22.89
C PRO A 91 10.60 4.22 24.06
N THR A 92 11.93 4.20 24.00
CA THR A 92 12.78 3.80 25.12
C THR A 92 12.53 4.77 26.27
N GLN A 93 11.90 4.27 27.34
CA GLN A 93 11.75 4.98 28.60
C GLN A 93 13.09 5.24 29.27
#